data_AF-A0A355E1I2-F1
#
_entry.id   AF-A0A355E1I2-F1
#
_cell.length_a   1.000
_cell.length_b   1.000
_cell.length_c   1.000
_cell.angle_alpha   90.00
_cell.angle_beta   90.00
_cell.angle_gamma   90.00
#
_symmetry.space_group_name_H-M   'P 1'
#
loop_
_entity.id
_entity.type
_entity.pdbx_description
1 polymer ?
#
loop_
_entity_poly.entity_id
_entity_poly.type
_entity_poly.pdbx_seq_one_letter_code
_entity_poly.pdbx_strand_id
1 'polypeptide(L)'
;MILLPCLAAFLSAPLSAQTHLLGVKVSDGKTAYVQTVKLPQGGQANVVGPVVGKDGSRRDMIVNVLLGGSDLSYQLELSQGRGAAGQVIQAQGQLSIRPGGGLTVVECGRWRIDLSLDAAGKSPAAWDASGSANVRVSAELSRGREKVLCRQVLRPGSQGNVVDGRTQGGRKLGFIMNILPAVTPRGAVELQYQLEYTRPGAPSGSFQVQNQETLAFGRRTSSESSGYRLDLLVEGAAPRASGAGAGPAQRNAPEPAEEKKAVPLLR
;
A
#
# COMPACT_ATOMS: atom_id res chain seq x y z
N MET A 1 5.65 -55.83 -41.78
CA MET A 1 6.27 -55.69 -40.45
C MET A 1 6.02 -54.25 -40.00
N ILE A 2 5.01 -54.03 -39.16
CA ILE A 2 4.56 -52.69 -38.75
C ILE A 2 5.17 -52.41 -37.37
N LEU A 3 6.11 -51.46 -37.31
CA LEU A 3 6.72 -50.98 -36.06
C LEU A 3 5.71 -50.06 -35.36
N LEU A 4 5.27 -50.49 -34.18
CA LEU A 4 4.48 -49.71 -33.22
C LEU A 4 5.45 -48.78 -32.45
N PRO A 5 5.35 -47.44 -32.53
CA PRO A 5 6.14 -46.58 -31.65
C PRO A 5 5.45 -46.49 -30.29
N CYS A 6 6.13 -47.02 -29.28
CA CYS A 6 5.78 -46.89 -27.87
C CYS A 6 5.67 -45.42 -27.44
N LEU A 7 4.47 -45.06 -26.98
CA LEU A 7 4.17 -44.32 -25.76
C LEU A 7 5.37 -43.69 -25.02
N ALA A 8 5.66 -42.42 -25.29
CA ALA A 8 6.39 -41.56 -24.36
C ALA A 8 5.37 -40.76 -23.55
N ALA A 9 4.85 -41.36 -22.48
CA ALA A 9 4.10 -40.64 -21.47
C ALA A 9 5.07 -39.71 -20.74
N PHE A 10 5.07 -38.43 -21.11
CA PHE A 10 5.72 -37.39 -20.33
C PHE A 10 5.08 -37.35 -18.95
N LEU A 11 5.76 -37.94 -17.97
CA LEU A 11 5.49 -37.74 -16.55
C LEU A 11 5.82 -36.29 -16.22
N SER A 12 4.88 -35.39 -16.50
CA SER A 12 4.86 -34.05 -15.92
C SER A 12 4.64 -34.21 -14.42
N ALA A 13 5.73 -34.37 -13.66
CA ALA A 13 5.67 -34.28 -12.22
C ALA A 13 5.01 -32.94 -11.87
N PRO A 14 3.89 -32.91 -11.14
CA PRO A 14 3.31 -31.66 -10.71
C PRO A 14 4.40 -30.96 -9.88
N LEU A 15 4.84 -29.78 -10.32
CA LEU A 15 5.63 -28.91 -9.46
C LEU A 15 4.80 -28.75 -8.19
N SER A 16 5.28 -29.36 -7.10
CA SER A 16 4.64 -29.24 -5.79
C SER A 16 4.59 -27.75 -5.47
N ALA A 17 3.38 -27.19 -5.45
CA ALA A 17 3.17 -25.78 -5.20
C ALA A 17 3.73 -25.46 -3.80
N GLN A 18 4.80 -24.66 -3.75
CA GLN A 18 5.40 -24.22 -2.49
C GLN A 18 4.31 -23.61 -1.62
N THR A 19 4.18 -24.06 -0.37
CA THR A 19 3.19 -23.51 0.56
C THR A 19 3.89 -22.63 1.58
N HIS A 20 3.40 -21.40 1.74
CA HIS A 20 3.90 -20.42 2.68
C HIS A 20 2.98 -20.28 3.89
N LEU A 21 3.50 -19.69 4.97
CA LEU A 21 2.73 -19.29 6.15
C LEU A 21 2.66 -17.78 6.24
N LEU A 22 1.46 -17.22 6.03
CA LEU A 22 1.20 -15.81 6.26
C LEU A 22 0.73 -15.61 7.71
N GLY A 23 1.58 -14.98 8.52
CA GLY A 23 1.20 -14.44 9.82
C GLY A 23 0.48 -13.11 9.65
N VAL A 24 -0.65 -12.97 10.34
CA VAL A 24 -1.49 -11.78 10.39
C VAL A 24 -1.62 -11.37 11.85
N LYS A 25 -1.27 -10.12 12.17
CA LYS A 25 -1.46 -9.58 13.52
C LYS A 25 -2.15 -8.23 13.43
N VAL A 26 -3.27 -8.10 14.12
CA VAL A 26 -4.02 -6.85 14.24
C VAL A 26 -3.98 -6.43 15.71
N SER A 27 -3.57 -5.19 15.99
CA SER A 27 -3.49 -4.69 17.37
C SER A 27 -4.10 -3.31 17.51
N ASP A 28 -4.61 -2.99 18.70
CA ASP A 28 -5.26 -1.72 19.02
C ASP A 28 -4.45 -0.86 20.01
N GLY A 29 -3.17 -1.21 20.19
CA GLY A 29 -2.24 -0.65 21.18
C GLY A 29 -2.31 -1.31 22.57
N LYS A 30 -3.37 -2.06 22.88
CA LYS A 30 -3.53 -2.78 24.16
C LYS A 30 -3.47 -4.29 23.96
N THR A 31 -4.22 -4.76 22.97
CA THR A 31 -4.40 -6.17 22.68
C THR A 31 -4.03 -6.44 21.22
N ALA A 32 -3.46 -7.62 20.99
CA ALA A 32 -3.13 -8.12 19.66
C ALA A 32 -3.89 -9.41 19.39
N TYR A 33 -4.48 -9.49 18.20
CA TYR A 33 -5.19 -10.64 17.67
C TYR A 33 -4.35 -11.20 16.53
N VAL A 34 -4.04 -12.49 16.59
CA VAL A 34 -3.11 -13.14 15.68
C VAL A 34 -3.81 -14.27 14.95
N GLN A 35 -3.55 -14.39 13.65
CA GLN A 35 -3.98 -15.50 12.82
C GLN A 35 -2.83 -15.94 11.91
N THR A 36 -2.79 -17.24 11.57
CA THR A 36 -1.84 -17.77 10.57
C THR A 36 -2.61 -18.43 9.44
N VAL A 37 -2.27 -18.08 8.21
CA VAL A 37 -2.91 -18.59 6.99
C VAL A 37 -1.90 -19.42 6.21
N LYS A 38 -2.26 -20.66 5.87
CA LYS A 38 -1.50 -21.46 4.90
C LYS A 38 -1.82 -20.94 3.50
N LEU A 39 -0.81 -20.50 2.77
CA LEU A 39 -0.96 -19.79 1.52
C LEU A 39 -0.10 -20.46 0.43
N PRO A 40 -0.69 -21.23 -0.50
CA PRO A 40 0.06 -21.79 -1.62
C PRO A 40 0.57 -20.70 -2.55
N GLN A 41 1.80 -20.85 -3.05
CA GLN A 41 2.40 -19.99 -4.06
C GLN A 41 1.53 -19.99 -5.32
N GLY A 42 1.16 -18.82 -5.81
CA GLY A 42 0.24 -18.64 -6.95
C GLY A 42 -1.24 -18.87 -6.60
N GLY A 43 -1.58 -19.13 -5.34
CA GLY A 43 -2.93 -19.47 -4.92
C GLY A 43 -3.54 -18.49 -3.92
N GLN A 44 -4.85 -18.67 -3.73
CA GLN A 44 -5.65 -17.89 -2.78
C GLN A 44 -5.94 -18.70 -1.52
N ALA A 45 -6.09 -18.00 -0.39
CA ALA A 45 -6.57 -18.58 0.86
C ALA A 45 -7.55 -17.63 1.54
N ASN A 46 -8.51 -18.20 2.26
CA ASN A 46 -9.47 -17.49 3.08
C ASN A 46 -9.47 -18.09 4.49
N VAL A 47 -9.57 -17.23 5.50
CA VAL A 47 -9.84 -17.62 6.87
C VAL A 47 -10.91 -16.71 7.44
N VAL A 48 -11.91 -17.31 8.07
CA VAL A 48 -12.95 -16.61 8.83
C VAL A 48 -13.09 -17.32 10.16
N GLY A 49 -13.03 -16.57 11.26
CA GLY A 49 -13.27 -17.16 12.56
C GLY A 49 -12.87 -16.28 13.74
N PRO A 50 -13.13 -16.77 14.95
CA PRO A 50 -12.81 -16.05 16.16
C PRO A 50 -11.30 -16.00 16.40
N VAL A 51 -10.85 -14.90 16.96
CA VAL A 51 -9.49 -14.68 17.46
C VAL A 51 -9.58 -14.17 18.90
N VAL A 52 -8.68 -14.62 19.75
CA VAL A 52 -8.68 -14.29 21.17
C VAL A 52 -7.38 -13.54 21.50
N GLY A 53 -7.54 -12.35 22.06
CA GLY A 53 -6.43 -11.56 22.57
C GLY A 53 -5.85 -12.16 23.84
N LYS A 54 -4.64 -11.75 24.21
CA LYS A 54 -4.00 -12.21 25.46
C LYS A 54 -4.78 -11.81 26.72
N ASP A 55 -5.59 -10.77 26.64
CA ASP A 55 -6.48 -10.29 27.70
C ASP A 55 -7.80 -11.08 27.78
N GLY A 56 -7.99 -12.12 26.96
CA GLY A 56 -9.21 -12.91 26.88
C GLY A 56 -10.31 -12.26 26.03
N SER A 57 -10.10 -11.06 25.49
CA SER A 57 -11.08 -10.44 24.60
C SER A 57 -11.21 -11.24 23.30
N ARG A 58 -12.45 -11.45 22.84
CA ARG A 58 -12.75 -12.19 21.62
C ARG A 58 -13.20 -11.24 20.52
N ARG A 59 -12.72 -11.47 19.30
CA ARG A 59 -13.12 -10.77 18.07
C ARG A 59 -13.32 -11.79 16.96
N ASP A 60 -13.94 -11.38 15.86
CA ASP A 60 -13.93 -12.15 14.62
C ASP A 60 -12.95 -11.52 13.64
N MET A 61 -12.19 -12.37 12.96
CA MET A 61 -11.25 -11.96 11.91
C MET A 61 -11.62 -12.63 10.58
N ILE A 62 -11.64 -11.83 9.52
CA ILE A 62 -11.75 -12.29 8.13
C ILE A 62 -10.44 -11.93 7.44
N VAL A 63 -9.83 -12.91 6.77
CA VAL A 63 -8.61 -12.74 5.99
C VAL A 63 -8.79 -13.40 4.63
N ASN A 64 -8.77 -12.62 3.56
CA ASN A 64 -8.70 -13.10 2.18
C ASN A 64 -7.35 -12.70 1.59
N VAL A 65 -6.61 -13.65 1.02
CA VAL A 65 -5.26 -13.39 0.50
C VAL A 65 -4.98 -14.17 -0.77
N LEU A 66 -4.14 -13.61 -1.63
CA LEU A 66 -3.61 -14.21 -2.86
C LEU A 66 -2.12 -13.86 -2.98
N LEU A 67 -1.26 -14.87 -3.15
CA LEU A 67 0.18 -14.68 -3.31
C LEU A 67 0.61 -15.01 -4.74
N GLY A 68 1.02 -14.00 -5.52
CA GLY A 68 1.56 -14.14 -6.87
C GLY A 68 3.02 -13.70 -6.93
N GLY A 69 3.96 -14.63 -6.99
CA GLY A 69 5.39 -14.29 -6.89
C GLY A 69 5.70 -13.72 -5.51
N SER A 70 6.17 -12.48 -5.44
CA SER A 70 6.32 -11.71 -4.19
C SER A 70 5.12 -10.82 -3.88
N ASP A 71 4.10 -10.77 -4.75
CA ASP A 71 2.97 -9.87 -4.58
C ASP A 71 1.88 -10.54 -3.75
N LEU A 72 1.52 -9.90 -2.64
CA LEU A 72 0.42 -10.29 -1.77
C LEU A 72 -0.73 -9.30 -1.95
N SER A 73 -1.85 -9.79 -2.48
CA SER A 73 -3.14 -9.10 -2.37
C SER A 73 -3.82 -9.56 -1.10
N TYR A 74 -4.37 -8.62 -0.33
CA TYR A 74 -5.03 -8.90 0.94
C TYR A 74 -6.31 -8.10 1.12
N GLN A 75 -7.27 -8.69 1.80
CA GLN A 75 -8.42 -8.04 2.42
C GLN A 75 -8.58 -8.61 3.82
N LEU A 76 -8.58 -7.72 4.81
CA LEU A 76 -8.65 -8.06 6.22
C LEU A 76 -9.79 -7.29 6.89
N GLU A 77 -10.51 -7.95 7.77
CA GLU A 77 -11.42 -7.33 8.72
C GLU A 77 -11.17 -7.89 10.12
N LEU A 78 -11.18 -7.03 11.13
CA LEU A 78 -11.34 -7.41 12.52
C LEU A 78 -12.56 -6.68 13.10
N SER A 79 -13.52 -7.43 13.63
CA SER A 79 -14.78 -6.87 14.15
C SER A 79 -15.23 -7.57 15.45
N GLN A 80 -16.31 -7.08 16.06
CA GLN A 80 -16.94 -7.74 17.22
C GLN A 80 -17.77 -8.98 16.82
N GLY A 81 -17.73 -9.38 15.55
CA GLY A 81 -18.59 -10.41 14.98
C GLY A 81 -19.86 -9.85 14.34
N ARG A 82 -20.54 -10.71 13.59
CA ARG A 82 -21.67 -10.32 12.73
C ARG A 82 -22.80 -9.71 13.56
N GLY A 83 -23.16 -8.46 13.25
CA GLY A 83 -24.28 -7.75 13.90
C GLY A 83 -23.97 -7.18 15.28
N ALA A 84 -22.79 -7.43 15.84
CA ALA A 84 -22.38 -6.84 17.11
C ALA A 84 -21.96 -5.37 16.92
N ALA A 85 -22.47 -4.49 17.78
CA ALA A 85 -22.03 -3.11 17.81
C ALA A 85 -20.60 -3.01 18.34
N GLY A 86 -19.77 -2.17 17.72
CA GLY A 86 -18.43 -1.92 18.20
C GLY A 86 -17.50 -1.37 17.13
N GLN A 87 -16.22 -1.39 17.45
CA GLN A 87 -15.16 -0.95 16.55
C GLN A 87 -14.78 -2.06 15.59
N VAL A 88 -14.48 -1.63 14.37
CA VAL A 88 -14.08 -2.46 13.24
C VAL A 88 -12.87 -1.79 12.60
N ILE A 89 -11.88 -2.59 12.24
CA ILE A 89 -10.83 -2.19 11.31
C ILE A 89 -10.93 -3.08 10.07
N GLN A 90 -11.06 -2.44 8.91
CA GLN A 90 -10.96 -3.11 7.61
C GLN A 90 -9.78 -2.53 6.85
N ALA A 91 -9.06 -3.39 6.14
CA ALA A 91 -8.00 -2.96 5.25
C ALA A 91 -7.89 -3.88 4.05
N GLN A 92 -7.67 -3.30 2.87
CA GLN A 92 -7.37 -4.04 1.66
C GLN A 92 -6.28 -3.34 0.86
N GLY A 93 -5.50 -4.12 0.13
CA GLY A 93 -4.47 -3.61 -0.76
C GLY A 93 -3.64 -4.72 -1.40
N GLN A 94 -2.66 -4.31 -2.17
CA GLN A 94 -1.64 -5.19 -2.72
C GLN A 94 -0.27 -4.67 -2.30
N LEU A 95 0.67 -5.55 -1.97
CA LEU A 95 2.03 -5.19 -1.62
C LEU A 95 3.02 -6.27 -2.06
N SER A 96 4.30 -5.92 -2.13
CA SER A 96 5.39 -6.88 -2.27
C SER A 96 5.90 -7.30 -0.90
N ILE A 97 5.97 -8.60 -0.65
CA ILE A 97 6.54 -9.23 0.54
C ILE A 97 7.38 -10.44 0.13
N ARG A 98 8.51 -10.64 0.81
CA ARG A 98 9.40 -11.78 0.58
C ARG A 98 9.28 -12.79 1.72
N PRO A 99 9.49 -14.10 1.46
CA PRO A 99 9.66 -15.09 2.52
C PRO A 99 10.71 -14.66 3.54
N GLY A 100 10.42 -14.89 4.83
CA GLY A 100 11.22 -14.43 5.96
C GLY A 100 11.03 -12.94 6.31
N GLY A 101 10.25 -12.19 5.53
CA GLY A 101 9.97 -10.76 5.74
C GLY A 101 8.66 -10.49 6.48
N GLY A 102 8.51 -9.26 6.97
CA GLY A 102 7.27 -8.76 7.53
C GLY A 102 7.19 -7.25 7.49
N LEU A 103 5.97 -6.72 7.36
CA LEU A 103 5.69 -5.29 7.22
C LEU A 103 4.50 -4.91 8.10
N THR A 104 4.57 -3.71 8.66
CA THR A 104 3.38 -3.02 9.17
C THR A 104 2.69 -2.35 7.99
N VAL A 105 1.54 -2.90 7.60
CA VAL A 105 0.85 -2.52 6.36
C VAL A 105 -0.20 -1.44 6.58
N VAL A 106 -0.69 -1.29 7.80
CA VAL A 106 -1.61 -0.22 8.21
C VAL A 106 -1.26 0.27 9.61
N GLU A 107 -1.29 1.59 9.79
CA GLU A 107 -1.36 2.26 11.08
C GLU A 107 -2.47 3.31 11.00
N CYS A 108 -3.63 3.09 11.62
CA CYS A 108 -4.78 4.00 11.49
C CYS A 108 -5.46 4.21 12.84
N GLY A 109 -5.39 5.44 13.36
CA GLY A 109 -5.81 5.73 14.73
C GLY A 109 -4.99 4.90 15.72
N ARG A 110 -5.66 3.99 16.44
CA ARG A 110 -4.99 3.04 17.35
C ARG A 110 -4.62 1.71 16.71
N TRP A 111 -5.16 1.44 15.52
CA TRP A 111 -5.03 0.15 14.89
C TRP A 111 -3.71 0.02 14.17
N ARG A 112 -3.10 -1.15 14.29
CA ARG A 112 -1.91 -1.56 13.56
C ARG A 112 -2.13 -2.95 12.98
N ILE A 113 -1.84 -3.11 11.69
CA ILE A 113 -1.88 -4.41 11.00
C ILE A 113 -0.47 -4.76 10.54
N ASP A 114 0.03 -5.89 11.01
CA ASP A 114 1.30 -6.48 10.61
C ASP A 114 1.04 -7.75 9.79
N LEU A 115 1.72 -7.88 8.66
CA LEU A 115 1.75 -9.08 7.82
C LEU A 115 3.17 -9.63 7.76
N SER A 116 3.33 -10.95 7.86
CA SER A 116 4.64 -11.62 7.81
C SER A 116 4.57 -12.91 7.01
N LEU A 117 5.47 -13.11 6.04
CA LEU A 117 5.50 -14.34 5.22
C LEU A 117 6.66 -15.22 5.69
N ASP A 118 6.38 -16.46 6.11
CA ASP A 118 7.37 -17.42 6.66
C ASP A 118 8.23 -16.87 7.80
N ALA A 119 7.68 -15.91 8.54
CA ALA A 119 8.35 -15.21 9.63
C ALA A 119 7.48 -15.16 10.89
N ALA A 120 6.67 -16.19 11.11
CA ALA A 120 5.78 -16.28 12.27
C ALA A 120 6.54 -16.00 13.58
N GLY A 121 6.01 -15.08 14.39
CA GLY A 121 6.60 -14.68 15.67
C GLY A 121 7.71 -13.62 15.58
N LYS A 122 8.18 -13.25 14.38
CA LYS A 122 9.11 -12.13 14.21
C LYS A 122 8.33 -10.82 14.13
N SER A 123 8.78 -9.81 14.86
CA SER A 123 8.25 -8.45 14.69
C SER A 123 8.64 -7.94 13.31
N PRO A 124 7.73 -7.25 12.58
CA PRO A 124 8.08 -6.64 11.31
C PRO A 124 9.22 -5.63 11.50
N ALA A 125 10.10 -5.53 10.52
CA ALA A 125 11.13 -4.51 10.51
C ALA A 125 10.51 -3.11 10.50
N ALA A 126 11.24 -2.13 11.02
CA ALA A 126 10.87 -0.73 10.82
C ALA A 126 10.79 -0.45 9.31
N TRP A 127 9.83 0.39 8.91
CA TRP A 127 9.73 0.81 7.51
C TRP A 127 11.04 1.44 7.05
N ASP A 128 11.61 0.87 6.00
CA ASP A 128 12.72 1.45 5.26
C ASP A 128 12.23 1.78 3.85
N ALA A 129 12.29 3.05 3.48
CA ALA A 129 11.95 3.51 2.14
C ALA A 129 13.01 3.06 1.12
N SER A 130 14.24 2.77 1.55
CA SER A 130 15.35 2.42 0.67
C SER A 130 15.14 1.04 0.04
N GLY A 131 15.08 0.98 -1.29
CA GLY A 131 14.92 -0.28 -2.03
C GLY A 131 13.58 -1.01 -1.85
N SER A 132 12.59 -0.40 -1.19
CA SER A 132 11.25 -0.97 -1.05
C SER A 132 10.51 -0.95 -2.39
N ALA A 133 9.94 -2.09 -2.77
CA ALA A 133 9.02 -2.21 -3.91
C ALA A 133 7.60 -1.68 -3.58
N ASN A 134 7.40 -1.22 -2.35
CA ASN A 134 6.17 -0.63 -1.86
C ASN A 134 6.33 0.87 -1.65
N VAL A 135 5.20 1.56 -1.55
CA VAL A 135 5.10 2.94 -1.07
C VAL A 135 4.26 2.96 0.19
N ARG A 136 4.59 3.87 1.11
CA ARG A 136 3.80 4.20 2.29
C ARG A 136 3.12 5.53 2.06
N VAL A 137 1.79 5.53 2.04
CA VAL A 137 0.97 6.74 1.98
C VAL A 137 0.49 7.06 3.39
N SER A 138 0.73 8.28 3.84
CA SER A 138 0.26 8.81 5.12
C SER A 138 -0.72 9.95 4.89
N ALA A 139 -1.86 9.90 5.58
CA ALA A 139 -2.83 10.98 5.68
C ALA A 139 -2.98 11.36 7.17
N GLU A 140 -2.64 12.59 7.51
CA GLU A 140 -2.84 13.16 8.85
C GLU A 140 -3.90 14.26 8.76
N LEU A 141 -5.04 14.04 9.41
CA LEU A 141 -6.10 15.02 9.54
C LEU A 141 -6.02 15.70 10.91
N SER A 142 -6.04 17.02 10.95
CA SER A 142 -5.93 17.78 12.20
C SER A 142 -6.95 18.93 12.29
N ARG A 143 -7.46 19.17 13.50
CA ARG A 143 -8.36 20.29 13.82
C ARG A 143 -8.15 20.74 15.27
N GLY A 144 -7.52 21.89 15.46
CA GLY A 144 -7.10 22.37 16.78
C GLY A 144 -6.13 21.39 17.42
N ARG A 145 -6.51 20.77 18.55
CA ARG A 145 -5.70 19.75 19.24
C ARG A 145 -5.99 18.31 18.80
N GLU A 146 -7.06 18.09 18.02
CA GLU A 146 -7.39 16.76 17.53
C GLU A 146 -6.52 16.42 16.32
N LYS A 147 -6.01 15.18 16.31
CA LYS A 147 -5.26 14.61 15.19
C LYS A 147 -5.68 13.16 14.96
N VAL A 148 -5.84 12.81 13.70
CA VAL A 148 -6.07 11.44 13.25
C VAL A 148 -5.05 11.15 12.15
N LEU A 149 -4.30 10.07 12.32
CA LEU A 149 -3.30 9.63 11.37
C LEU A 149 -3.70 8.27 10.83
N CYS A 150 -3.59 8.11 9.52
CA CYS A 150 -3.72 6.84 8.84
C CYS A 150 -2.56 6.66 7.86
N ARG A 151 -1.88 5.53 7.95
CA ARG A 151 -0.80 5.11 7.04
C ARG A 151 -1.17 3.77 6.44
N GLN A 152 -0.86 3.62 5.16
CA GLN A 152 -0.98 2.34 4.47
C GLN A 152 0.24 2.10 3.58
N VAL A 153 0.75 0.87 3.61
CA VAL A 153 1.79 0.38 2.70
C VAL A 153 1.16 -0.43 1.59
N LEU A 154 1.51 -0.11 0.35
CA LEU A 154 0.97 -0.73 -0.84
C LEU A 154 1.95 -0.68 -2.02
N ARG A 155 1.72 -1.50 -3.03
CA ARG A 155 2.45 -1.46 -4.29
C ARG A 155 1.98 -0.24 -5.11
N PRO A 156 2.89 0.50 -5.79
CA PRO A 156 2.50 1.48 -6.79
C PRO A 156 1.54 0.90 -7.85
N GLY A 157 0.51 1.66 -8.21
CA GLY A 157 -0.53 1.28 -9.16
C GLY A 157 -1.61 0.38 -8.58
N SER A 158 -1.57 0.05 -7.28
CA SER A 158 -2.61 -0.74 -6.62
C SER A 158 -3.55 0.13 -5.78
N GLN A 159 -4.82 -0.25 -5.72
CA GLN A 159 -5.80 0.42 -4.87
C GLN A 159 -5.65 -0.06 -3.42
N GLY A 160 -5.62 0.88 -2.49
CA GLY A 160 -5.68 0.65 -1.06
C GLY A 160 -6.97 1.19 -0.47
N ASN A 161 -7.53 0.48 0.52
CA ASN A 161 -8.59 1.01 1.36
C ASN A 161 -8.33 0.64 2.84
N VAL A 162 -8.63 1.57 3.74
CA VAL A 162 -8.62 1.40 5.19
C VAL A 162 -9.87 2.03 5.78
N VAL A 163 -10.53 1.31 6.68
CA VAL A 163 -11.69 1.80 7.44
C VAL A 163 -11.43 1.53 8.92
N ASP A 164 -11.15 2.58 9.70
CA ASP A 164 -11.24 2.53 11.17
C ASP A 164 -12.61 3.07 11.57
N GLY A 165 -13.55 2.15 11.81
CA GLY A 165 -14.96 2.45 11.98
C GLY A 165 -15.53 2.03 13.32
N ARG A 166 -16.61 2.67 13.73
CA ARG A 166 -17.57 2.13 14.71
C ARG A 166 -18.98 2.36 14.22
N THR A 167 -19.83 1.36 14.40
CA THR A 167 -21.28 1.52 14.19
C THR A 167 -21.91 1.88 15.53
N GLN A 168 -22.55 3.05 15.61
CA GLN A 168 -23.32 3.48 16.78
C GLN A 168 -24.65 4.06 16.34
N GLY A 169 -25.76 3.48 16.80
CA GLY A 169 -27.11 3.97 16.48
C GLY A 169 -27.39 4.06 14.97
N GLY A 170 -26.90 3.09 14.18
CA GLY A 170 -27.04 3.07 12.72
C GLY A 170 -26.11 4.03 11.95
N ARG A 171 -25.33 4.87 12.63
CA ARG A 171 -24.35 5.77 12.01
C ARG A 171 -22.98 5.11 11.97
N LYS A 172 -22.30 5.21 10.82
CA LYS A 172 -20.88 4.89 10.66
C LYS A 172 -20.07 6.10 11.11
N LEU A 173 -19.24 5.92 12.13
CA LEU A 173 -18.32 6.93 12.63
C LEU A 173 -16.90 6.43 12.41
N GLY A 174 -15.93 7.32 12.26
CA GLY A 174 -14.53 6.97 12.14
C GLY A 174 -13.87 7.53 10.88
N PHE A 175 -12.80 6.88 10.44
CA PHE A 175 -11.93 7.32 9.36
C PHE A 175 -11.94 6.30 8.21
N ILE A 176 -12.20 6.76 7.00
CA ILE A 176 -12.16 5.98 5.77
C ILE A 176 -11.11 6.61 4.85
N MET A 177 -10.22 5.79 4.34
CA MET A 177 -9.19 6.18 3.37
C MET A 177 -9.20 5.22 2.20
N ASN A 178 -9.43 5.76 1.01
CA ASN A 178 -9.23 5.08 -0.26
C ASN A 178 -8.11 5.79 -1.01
N ILE A 179 -7.14 5.05 -1.51
CA ILE A 179 -5.95 5.60 -2.17
C ILE A 179 -5.53 4.76 -3.38
N LEU A 180 -4.95 5.42 -4.38
CA LEU A 180 -4.32 4.80 -5.54
C LEU A 180 -3.07 5.63 -5.91
N PRO A 181 -1.88 5.25 -5.40
CA PRO A 181 -0.63 5.90 -5.74
C PRO A 181 -0.04 5.30 -7.02
N ALA A 182 0.19 6.10 -8.06
CA ALA A 182 0.89 5.71 -9.27
C ALA A 182 2.22 6.47 -9.38
N VAL A 183 3.31 5.77 -9.68
CA VAL A 183 4.61 6.44 -9.87
C VAL A 183 4.74 6.90 -11.32
N THR A 184 4.94 8.20 -11.49
CA THR A 184 5.11 8.84 -12.80
C THR A 184 6.50 8.56 -13.39
N PRO A 185 6.68 8.69 -14.72
CA PRO A 185 8.00 8.55 -15.36
C PRO A 185 9.06 9.53 -14.84
N ARG A 186 8.64 10.66 -14.26
CA ARG A 186 9.54 11.66 -13.67
C ARG A 186 9.90 11.38 -12.20
N GLY A 187 9.45 10.26 -11.64
CA GLY A 187 9.74 9.85 -10.27
C GLY A 187 8.90 10.54 -9.19
N ALA A 188 7.88 11.31 -9.57
CA ALA A 188 6.83 11.78 -8.65
C ALA A 188 5.71 10.73 -8.51
N VAL A 189 4.83 10.89 -7.53
CA VAL A 189 3.66 10.04 -7.29
C VAL A 189 2.39 10.80 -7.63
N GLU A 190 1.61 10.32 -8.58
CA GLU A 190 0.23 10.73 -8.76
C GLU A 190 -0.62 9.95 -7.74
N LEU A 191 -1.21 10.66 -6.78
CA LEU A 191 -2.06 10.08 -5.75
C LEU A 191 -3.51 10.47 -6.01
N GLN A 192 -4.34 9.49 -6.34
CA GLN A 192 -5.80 9.63 -6.28
C GLN A 192 -6.27 9.17 -4.90
N TYR A 193 -7.14 9.95 -4.26
CA TYR A 193 -7.62 9.61 -2.92
C TYR A 193 -9.04 10.08 -2.63
N GLN A 194 -9.70 9.37 -1.73
CA GLN A 194 -10.94 9.76 -1.08
C GLN A 194 -10.82 9.52 0.42
N LEU A 195 -10.97 10.57 1.21
CA LEU A 195 -10.96 10.50 2.67
C LEU A 195 -12.31 10.93 3.21
N GLU A 196 -12.80 10.20 4.22
CA GLU A 196 -13.94 10.59 5.03
C GLU A 196 -13.56 10.48 6.50
N TYR A 197 -13.93 11.48 7.28
CA TYR A 197 -13.81 11.42 8.73
C TYR A 197 -15.06 11.95 9.41
N THR A 198 -15.72 11.08 10.17
CA THR A 198 -16.90 11.43 10.97
C THR A 198 -16.53 11.31 12.45
N ARG A 199 -16.38 12.46 13.12
CA ARG A 199 -16.00 12.53 14.54
C ARG A 199 -17.09 11.91 15.43
N PRO A 200 -16.71 11.12 16.46
CA PRO A 200 -17.66 10.67 17.48
C PRO A 200 -18.36 11.85 18.17
N GLY A 201 -19.69 11.85 18.20
CA GLY A 201 -20.49 12.88 18.88
C GLY A 201 -20.65 14.21 18.12
N ALA A 202 -20.22 14.31 16.85
CA ALA A 202 -20.48 15.49 16.04
C ALA A 202 -22.00 15.66 15.78
N PRO A 203 -22.62 16.82 16.09
CA PRO A 203 -24.05 17.06 15.85
C PRO A 203 -24.41 17.06 14.37
N SER A 204 -23.50 17.57 13.53
CA SER A 204 -23.54 17.54 12.08
C SER A 204 -22.15 17.92 11.55
N GLY A 205 -21.66 17.19 10.54
CA GLY A 205 -20.38 17.48 9.87
C GLY A 205 -19.44 16.28 9.86
N SER A 206 -19.22 15.75 8.66
CA SER A 206 -18.09 14.90 8.32
C SER A 206 -17.07 15.73 7.53
N PHE A 207 -15.80 15.44 7.69
CA PHE A 207 -14.81 15.82 6.70
C PHE A 207 -14.93 14.83 5.54
N GLN A 208 -15.01 15.34 4.32
CA GLN A 208 -14.96 14.52 3.12
C GLN A 208 -14.16 15.26 2.05
N VAL A 209 -13.23 14.57 1.43
CA VAL A 209 -12.48 15.07 0.28
C VAL A 209 -12.25 13.92 -0.70
N GLN A 210 -12.33 14.25 -1.98
CA GLN A 210 -11.89 13.39 -3.07
C GLN A 210 -11.05 14.26 -3.99
N ASN A 211 -9.82 13.86 -4.24
CA ASN A 211 -8.91 14.65 -5.08
C ASN A 211 -7.87 13.76 -5.76
N GLN A 212 -7.11 14.38 -6.67
CA GLN A 212 -5.93 13.83 -7.30
C GLN A 212 -4.81 14.87 -7.23
N GLU A 213 -3.64 14.48 -6.72
CA GLU A 213 -2.49 15.37 -6.55
C GLU A 213 -1.19 14.69 -6.99
N THR A 214 -0.23 15.48 -7.47
CA THR A 214 1.14 14.99 -7.74
C THR A 214 2.05 15.33 -6.57
N LEU A 215 2.62 14.31 -5.93
CA LEU A 215 3.44 14.41 -4.74
C LEU A 215 4.89 14.00 -5.05
N ALA A 216 5.85 14.72 -4.48
CA ALA A 216 7.23 14.25 -4.46
C ALA A 216 7.44 13.30 -3.27
N PHE A 217 8.21 12.23 -3.48
CA PHE A 217 8.58 11.32 -2.39
C PHE A 217 9.25 12.09 -1.24
N GLY A 218 8.85 11.76 0.00
CA GLY A 218 9.41 12.37 1.21
C GLY A 218 8.98 13.83 1.44
N ARG A 219 8.16 14.42 0.57
CA ARG A 219 7.63 15.78 0.78
C ARG A 219 6.18 15.73 1.24
N ARG A 220 5.91 16.43 2.33
CA ARG A 220 4.56 16.62 2.86
C ARG A 220 3.84 17.72 2.07
N THR A 221 2.61 17.47 1.66
CA THR A 221 1.68 18.50 1.19
C THR A 221 0.60 18.72 2.25
N SER A 222 0.04 19.94 2.28
CA SER A 222 -0.98 20.33 3.24
C SER A 222 -2.11 21.03 2.49
N SER A 223 -3.35 20.65 2.79
CA SER A 223 -4.56 21.33 2.33
C SER A 223 -5.53 21.55 3.49
N GLU A 224 -6.40 22.53 3.37
CA GLU A 224 -7.42 22.82 4.39
C GLU A 224 -8.82 22.74 3.78
N SER A 225 -9.73 22.07 4.47
CA SER A 225 -11.13 21.95 4.05
C SER A 225 -12.02 21.64 5.26
N SER A 226 -13.21 22.24 5.31
CA SER A 226 -14.21 22.02 6.36
C SER A 226 -13.67 22.20 7.79
N GLY A 227 -12.71 23.11 7.98
CA GLY A 227 -12.06 23.38 9.26
C GLY A 227 -11.06 22.32 9.72
N TYR A 228 -10.66 21.40 8.83
CA TYR A 228 -9.57 20.45 9.04
C TYR A 228 -8.40 20.78 8.12
N ARG A 229 -7.19 20.55 8.62
CA ARG A 229 -5.96 20.48 7.82
C ARG A 229 -5.65 19.02 7.54
N LEU A 230 -5.51 18.69 6.25
CA LEU A 230 -5.05 17.40 5.75
C LEU A 230 -3.59 17.52 5.32
N ASP A 231 -2.71 16.76 5.96
CA ASP A 231 -1.34 16.57 5.52
C ASP A 231 -1.20 15.20 4.82
N LEU A 232 -0.67 15.20 3.61
CA LEU A 232 -0.37 13.99 2.84
C LEU A 232 1.15 13.82 2.70
N LEU A 233 1.62 12.59 2.80
CA LEU A 233 3.02 12.22 2.59
C LEU A 233 3.10 10.86 1.91
N VAL A 234 3.94 10.74 0.88
CA VAL A 234 4.29 9.46 0.26
C VAL A 234 5.77 9.16 0.45
N GLU A 235 6.07 7.98 0.96
CA GLU A 235 7.44 7.49 1.18
C GLU A 235 7.66 6.20 0.40
N GLY A 236 8.89 5.95 -0.05
CA GLY A 236 9.25 4.77 -0.83
C GLY A 236 10.52 5.03 -1.64
N ALA A 237 10.93 4.05 -2.44
CA ALA A 237 12.01 4.24 -3.37
C ALA A 237 11.48 4.96 -4.61
N ALA A 238 11.93 6.20 -4.85
CA ALA A 238 11.77 6.79 -6.16
C ALA A 238 12.43 5.86 -7.19
N PRO A 239 11.82 5.60 -8.36
CA PRO A 239 12.51 4.93 -9.44
C PRO A 239 13.79 5.71 -9.68
N ARG A 240 14.94 5.03 -9.62
CA ARG A 240 16.14 5.62 -10.19
C ARG A 240 15.77 5.91 -11.63
N ALA A 241 15.86 7.17 -12.05
CA ALA A 241 15.82 7.48 -13.46
C ALA A 241 16.87 6.55 -14.08
N SER A 242 16.42 5.54 -14.83
CA SER A 242 17.33 4.78 -15.65
C SER A 242 18.02 5.84 -16.48
N GLY A 243 19.34 5.95 -16.33
CA GLY A 243 20.11 6.87 -17.13
C GLY A 243 19.80 6.53 -18.58
N ALA A 244 18.91 7.31 -19.20
CA ALA A 244 18.91 7.47 -20.63
C ALA A 244 20.37 7.80 -20.95
N GLY A 245 21.00 6.93 -21.73
CA GLY A 245 22.44 6.87 -21.86
C GLY A 245 23.02 8.27 -21.97
N ALA A 246 24.11 8.49 -21.24
CA ALA A 246 25.12 9.42 -21.70
C ALA A 246 25.55 8.91 -23.09
N GLY A 247 24.82 9.29 -24.13
CA GLY A 247 25.34 9.31 -25.47
C GLY A 247 26.62 10.14 -25.40
N PRO A 248 27.71 9.69 -26.05
CA PRO A 248 28.93 10.48 -26.05
C PRO A 248 28.56 11.89 -26.50
N ALA A 249 28.97 12.88 -25.72
CA ALA A 249 28.84 14.27 -26.09
C ALA A 249 29.40 14.43 -27.51
N GLN A 250 28.51 14.57 -28.50
CA GLN A 250 28.89 15.11 -29.79
C GLN A 250 29.38 16.52 -29.49
N ARG A 251 30.71 16.67 -29.44
CA ARG A 251 31.36 17.96 -29.57
C ARG A 251 30.86 18.55 -30.87
N ASN A 252 29.95 19.51 -30.79
CA ASN A 252 29.72 20.42 -31.90
C ASN A 252 31.05 21.10 -32.18
N ALA A 253 31.69 20.71 -33.27
CA ALA A 253 32.79 21.45 -33.83
C ALA A 253 32.27 22.86 -34.19
N PRO A 254 33.03 23.93 -33.87
CA PRO A 254 32.63 25.26 -34.27
C PRO A 254 32.64 25.37 -35.80
N GLU A 255 31.50 25.83 -36.31
CA GLU A 255 31.29 26.26 -37.68
C GLU A 255 32.34 27.32 -38.06
N PRO A 256 33.05 27.20 -39.21
CA PRO A 256 33.97 28.23 -39.64
C PRO A 256 33.18 29.48 -40.05
N ALA A 257 33.59 30.63 -39.49
CA ALA A 257 33.03 31.93 -39.81
C ALA A 257 33.22 32.25 -41.29
N GLU A 258 32.10 32.44 -42.01
CA GLU A 258 32.10 32.89 -43.39
C GLU A 258 32.48 34.38 -43.45
N GLU A 259 33.56 34.62 -44.19
CA GLU A 259 34.23 35.91 -44.39
C GLU A 259 33.36 36.85 -45.23
N LYS A 260 32.81 37.91 -44.63
CA LYS A 260 32.13 38.98 -45.36
C LYS A 260 33.15 39.81 -46.15
N LYS A 261 33.25 39.56 -47.46
CA LYS A 261 33.95 40.44 -48.40
C LYS A 261 33.21 41.78 -48.52
N ALA A 262 33.95 42.86 -48.28
CA ALA A 262 33.53 44.23 -48.51
C ALA A 262 33.40 44.52 -50.02
N VAL A 263 32.30 45.15 -50.42
CA VAL A 263 32.12 45.74 -51.75
C VAL A 263 32.35 47.26 -51.63
N PRO A 264 33.22 47.87 -52.46
CA PRO A 264 33.51 49.29 -52.37
C PRO A 264 32.37 50.14 -52.96
N LEU A 265 32.09 51.25 -52.27
CA LEU A 265 31.28 52.37 -52.78
C LEU A 265 32.01 53.07 -53.93
N LEU A 266 31.43 53.02 -55.12
CA LEU A 266 31.77 53.95 -56.21
C LEU A 266 30.86 55.18 -56.10
N ARG A 267 31.48 56.35 -56.26
CA ARG A 267 30.86 57.67 -56.38
C ARG A 267 30.33 57.90 -57.79
#